data_AF-A0A3S3M8R2-F1
#
_entry.id   AF-A0A3S3M8R2-F1
#
_cell.length_a   1.000
_cell.length_b   1.000
_cell.length_c   1.000
_cell.angle_alpha   90.00
_cell.angle_beta   90.00
_cell.angle_gamma   90.00
#
_symmetry.space_group_name_H-M   'P 1'
#
loop_
_entity.id
_entity.type
_entity.pdbx_description
1 polymer ?
#
loop_
_entity_poly.entity_id
_entity_poly.type
_entity_poly.pdbx_seq_one_letter_code
_entity_poly.pdbx_strand_id
1 'polypeptide(L)'
;MVVRIRLSRFGCKNRPFYRVMAADSRSPRDGKHLEVLGYYNPLPANDTYVLLVVYLLLRSFYFNWCCRYWLSVGAQPSEPVQRILFRSGLLPPPPMLAMAHKGGPRDTRAVDPLSGRFVALKEPTVSDQPEGEEDEEKTETSS
;
A
#
# COMPACT_ATOMS: atom_id res chain seq x y z
N MET A 1 -11.02 5.96 18.60
CA MET A 1 -11.05 4.48 18.57
C MET A 1 -10.91 4.09 17.11
N VAL A 2 -9.79 3.47 16.72
CA VAL A 2 -9.55 3.04 15.34
C VAL A 2 -9.01 1.63 15.40
N VAL A 3 -9.68 0.70 14.69
CA VAL A 3 -9.18 -0.67 14.55
C VAL A 3 -8.04 -0.68 13.55
N ARG A 4 -6.92 -1.28 13.93
CA ARG A 4 -5.75 -1.45 13.07
C ARG A 4 -5.46 -2.92 12.89
N ILE A 5 -5.22 -3.30 11.64
CA ILE A 5 -4.62 -4.61 11.33
C ILE A 5 -3.11 -4.43 11.44
N ARG A 6 -2.50 -5.09 12.42
CA ARG A 6 -1.10 -4.90 12.76
C ARG A 6 -0.39 -6.23 13.06
N LEU A 7 0.93 -6.19 13.01
CA LEU A 7 1.77 -7.32 13.41
C LEU A 7 2.09 -7.23 14.89
N SER A 8 1.87 -8.33 15.62
CA SER A 8 2.45 -8.53 16.95
C SER A 8 3.64 -9.47 16.85
N ARG A 9 4.67 -9.17 17.63
CA ARG A 9 5.92 -9.92 17.61
C ARG A 9 5.86 -11.02 18.66
N PHE A 10 6.08 -12.24 18.20
CA PHE A 10 6.25 -13.45 18.97
C PHE A 10 7.60 -14.10 18.63
N GLY A 11 7.94 -15.18 19.34
CA GLY A 11 9.16 -15.94 19.12
C GLY A 11 10.34 -15.47 19.96
N CYS A 12 11.52 -15.99 19.63
CA CYS A 12 12.73 -15.82 20.42
C CYS A 12 13.61 -14.66 19.89
N LYS A 13 14.62 -14.29 20.68
CA LYS A 13 15.69 -13.40 20.22
C LYS A 13 16.31 -13.98 18.93
N ASN A 14 16.53 -13.13 17.93
CA ASN A 14 17.06 -13.49 16.60
C ASN A 14 16.23 -14.48 15.76
N ARG A 15 15.04 -14.91 16.23
CA ARG A 15 14.09 -15.69 15.43
C ARG A 15 12.66 -15.14 15.61
N PRO A 16 12.35 -14.01 14.94
CA PRO A 16 11.05 -13.37 15.09
C PRO A 16 9.96 -14.13 14.34
N PHE A 17 8.80 -14.27 14.98
CA PHE A 17 7.57 -14.78 14.40
C PHE A 17 6.48 -13.73 14.60
N TYR A 18 5.63 -13.50 13.60
CA TYR A 18 4.61 -12.46 13.70
C TYR A 18 3.20 -13.03 13.60
N ARG A 19 2.29 -12.47 14.39
CA ARG A 19 0.84 -12.69 14.25
C ARG A 19 0.22 -11.47 13.60
N VAL A 20 -0.61 -11.68 12.58
CA VAL A 20 -1.46 -10.65 11.98
C VAL A 20 -2.73 -10.57 12.83
N MET A 21 -2.97 -9.43 13.47
CA MET A 21 -4.08 -9.26 14.41
C MET A 21 -4.85 -7.99 14.12
N ALA A 22 -6.16 -8.05 14.32
CA ALA A 22 -7.03 -6.88 14.40
C ALA A 22 -7.10 -6.42 15.86
N ALA A 23 -6.70 -5.19 16.14
CA ALA A 23 -6.70 -4.63 17.50
C ALA A 23 -6.99 -3.13 17.48
N ASP A 24 -7.47 -2.58 18.60
CA ASP A 24 -7.56 -1.12 18.74
C ASP A 24 -6.14 -0.51 18.70
N SER A 25 -6.01 0.59 17.96
CA SER A 25 -4.85 1.46 17.92
C SER A 25 -4.19 1.73 19.28
N ARG A 26 -4.99 1.91 20.34
CA ARG A 26 -4.50 2.25 21.69
C ARG A 26 -4.01 1.05 22.49
N SER A 27 -4.36 -0.18 22.10
CA SER A 27 -3.94 -1.36 22.87
C SER A 27 -2.44 -1.63 22.66
N PRO A 28 -1.72 -2.11 23.69
CA PRO A 28 -0.29 -2.41 23.57
C PRO A 28 -0.05 -3.49 22.51
N ARG A 29 1.13 -3.44 21.85
CA ARG A 29 1.47 -4.26 20.67
C ARG A 29 1.10 -5.74 20.84
N ASP A 30 1.49 -6.32 21.97
CA ASP A 30 1.36 -7.75 22.26
C ASP A 30 0.26 -8.03 23.32
N GLY A 31 -0.67 -7.10 23.54
CA GLY A 31 -1.76 -7.26 24.52
C GLY A 31 -3.11 -7.61 23.90
N LYS A 32 -4.18 -7.00 24.43
CA LYS A 32 -5.56 -7.27 24.03
C LYS A 32 -5.77 -6.96 22.54
N HIS A 33 -6.26 -7.97 21.83
CA HIS A 33 -6.65 -7.93 20.42
C HIS A 33 -8.11 -8.39 20.28
N LEU A 34 -8.72 -8.09 19.15
CA LEU A 34 -10.08 -8.51 18.82
C LEU A 34 -10.06 -9.91 18.20
N GLU A 35 -9.22 -10.10 17.17
CA GLU A 35 -9.11 -11.35 16.42
C GLU A 35 -7.68 -11.56 15.91
N VAL A 36 -7.24 -12.82 15.86
CA VAL A 36 -6.00 -13.23 15.17
C VAL A 36 -6.37 -13.70 13.77
N LEU A 37 -5.96 -12.91 12.76
CA LEU A 37 -6.29 -13.20 11.36
C LEU A 37 -5.39 -14.28 10.78
N GLY A 38 -4.12 -14.28 11.16
CA GLY A 38 -3.15 -15.22 10.63
C GLY A 38 -1.74 -15.05 11.19
N TYR A 39 -0.80 -15.72 10.53
CA TYR A 39 0.58 -15.81 10.96
C TYR A 39 1.51 -15.42 9.81
N TYR A 40 2.61 -14.75 10.16
CA TYR A 40 3.62 -14.31 9.22
C TYR A 40 5.01 -14.64 9.77
N ASN A 41 5.75 -15.47 9.03
CA ASN A 41 7.15 -15.75 9.31
C ASN A 41 8.01 -15.08 8.23
N PRO A 42 8.83 -14.07 8.58
CA PRO A 42 9.71 -13.42 7.62
C PRO A 42 10.98 -14.21 7.35
N LEU A 43 11.32 -15.20 8.18
CA LEU A 43 12.52 -15.98 7.98
C LEU A 43 12.30 -16.90 6.78
N PRO A 44 13.20 -16.88 5.78
CA PRO A 44 13.16 -17.86 4.72
C PRO A 44 13.36 -19.23 5.37
N ALA A 45 12.46 -20.14 5.09
CA ALA A 45 12.69 -21.51 5.46
C ALA A 45 13.81 -22.06 4.60
N ASN A 46 14.81 -22.66 5.25
CA ASN A 46 15.80 -23.47 4.54
C ASN A 46 15.15 -24.69 3.88
N ASP A 47 13.99 -25.12 4.41
CA ASP A 47 13.14 -26.16 3.83
C ASP A 47 12.01 -25.51 3.03
N THR A 48 11.95 -25.80 1.74
CA THR A 48 10.90 -25.38 0.78
C THR A 48 9.46 -25.50 1.33
N TYR A 49 9.22 -26.44 2.24
CA TYR A 49 7.93 -26.68 2.90
C TYR A 49 7.44 -25.53 3.79
N VAL A 50 8.29 -24.82 4.52
CA VAL A 50 7.82 -23.77 5.45
C VAL A 50 7.56 -22.44 4.72
N LEU A 51 8.26 -22.15 3.61
CA LEU A 51 7.86 -21.07 2.70
C LEU A 51 6.48 -21.35 2.09
N LEU A 52 6.23 -22.61 1.71
CA LEU A 52 4.95 -23.07 1.19
C LEU A 52 3.84 -22.97 2.25
N VAL A 53 4.11 -23.27 3.53
CA VAL A 53 3.15 -23.08 4.64
C VAL A 53 2.87 -21.60 4.93
N VAL A 54 3.87 -20.72 4.88
CA VAL A 54 3.65 -19.26 5.01
C VAL A 54 2.81 -18.74 3.86
N TYR A 55 3.08 -19.19 2.63
CA TYR A 55 2.26 -18.88 1.46
C TYR A 55 0.85 -19.45 1.57
N LEU A 56 0.67 -20.68 2.07
CA LEU A 56 -0.64 -21.32 2.28
C LEU A 56 -1.43 -20.65 3.39
N LEU A 57 -0.80 -20.21 4.47
CA LEU A 57 -1.47 -19.46 5.54
C LEU A 57 -1.94 -18.10 5.05
N LEU A 58 -1.16 -17.43 4.19
CA LEU A 58 -1.55 -16.17 3.52
C LEU A 58 -2.59 -16.38 2.41
N ARG A 59 -2.59 -17.55 1.75
CA ARG A 59 -3.55 -17.94 0.71
C ARG A 59 -4.74 -18.73 1.26
N SER A 60 -4.79 -18.89 2.59
CA SER A 60 -5.90 -19.56 3.25
C SER A 60 -7.17 -18.77 2.97
N PHE A 61 -8.21 -19.48 2.53
CA PHE A 61 -9.52 -18.91 2.26
C PHE A 61 -10.03 -18.10 3.47
N TYR A 62 -9.77 -18.60 4.68
CA TYR A 62 -10.12 -17.95 5.94
C TYR A 62 -9.39 -16.60 6.14
N PHE A 63 -8.07 -16.55 5.91
CA PHE A 63 -7.30 -15.31 6.05
C PHE A 63 -7.81 -14.22 5.11
N ASN A 64 -8.09 -14.57 3.86
CA ASN A 64 -8.60 -13.63 2.87
C ASN A 64 -10.00 -13.12 3.22
N TRP A 65 -10.86 -14.01 3.71
CA TRP A 65 -12.21 -13.67 4.14
C TRP A 65 -12.20 -12.70 5.33
N CYS A 66 -11.50 -13.04 6.41
CA CYS A 66 -11.43 -12.19 7.60
C CYS A 66 -10.79 -10.84 7.28
N CYS A 67 -9.72 -10.80 6.49
CA CYS A 67 -9.11 -9.53 6.08
C CYS A 67 -10.08 -8.65 5.27
N ARG A 68 -10.84 -9.23 4.32
CA ARG A 68 -11.86 -8.48 3.57
C ARG A 68 -12.95 -7.92 4.48
N TYR A 69 -13.40 -8.71 5.46
CA TYR A 69 -14.37 -8.24 6.44
C TYR A 69 -13.83 -7.03 7.23
N TRP A 70 -12.65 -7.14 7.83
CA TRP A 70 -12.08 -6.04 8.62
C TRP A 70 -11.78 -4.80 7.78
N LEU A 71 -11.34 -4.96 6.53
CA LEU A 71 -11.19 -3.85 5.59
C LEU A 71 -12.53 -3.19 5.27
N SER A 72 -13.60 -3.96 5.09
CA SER A 72 -14.95 -3.42 4.85
C SER A 72 -15.51 -2.62 6.04
N VAL A 73 -15.15 -3.02 7.26
CA VAL A 73 -15.49 -2.30 8.51
C VAL A 73 -14.65 -1.02 8.67
N GLY A 74 -13.64 -0.80 7.83
CA GLY A 74 -12.77 0.38 7.87
C GLY A 74 -11.53 0.22 8.74
N ALA A 75 -11.09 -1.02 9.02
CA ALA A 75 -9.84 -1.25 9.73
C ALA A 75 -8.65 -0.79 8.89
N GLN A 76 -7.74 -0.03 9.50
CA GLN A 76 -6.57 0.50 8.80
C GLN A 76 -5.36 -0.45 8.93
N PRO A 77 -4.85 -1.04 7.84
CA PRO A 77 -3.66 -1.88 7.88
C PRO A 77 -2.39 -1.04 8.11
N SER A 78 -1.44 -1.56 8.88
CA SER A 78 -0.11 -0.96 9.01
C SER A 78 0.76 -1.17 7.77
N GLU A 79 1.77 -0.33 7.58
CA GLU A 79 2.72 -0.37 6.44
C GLU A 79 3.26 -1.79 6.10
N PRO A 80 3.79 -2.60 7.06
CA PRO A 80 4.24 -3.96 6.74
C PRO A 80 3.09 -4.89 6.38
N VAL A 81 1.90 -4.70 6.97
CA VAL A 81 0.71 -5.50 6.67
C VAL A 81 0.20 -5.19 5.27
N GLN A 82 0.25 -3.93 4.83
CA GLN A 82 -0.11 -3.56 3.45
C GLN A 82 0.73 -4.32 2.42
N ARG A 83 2.04 -4.49 2.67
CA ARG A 83 2.92 -5.27 1.78
C ARG A 83 2.55 -6.75 1.75
N ILE A 84 2.15 -7.32 2.90
CA ILE A 84 1.69 -8.70 3.01
C ILE A 84 0.36 -8.88 2.25
N LEU A 85 -0.59 -7.97 2.44
CA LEU A 85 -1.90 -7.99 1.78
C LEU A 85 -1.79 -7.74 0.27
N PHE A 86 -0.85 -6.89 -0.15
CA PHE A 86 -0.53 -6.72 -1.57
C PHE A 86 0.02 -8.02 -2.16
N ARG A 87 0.96 -8.69 -1.47
CA ARG A 87 1.51 -9.97 -1.92
C ARG A 87 0.46 -11.08 -1.97
N SER A 88 -0.57 -11.02 -1.12
CA SER A 88 -1.71 -11.95 -1.18
C SER A 88 -2.75 -11.57 -2.24
N GLY A 89 -2.63 -10.42 -2.90
CA GLY A 89 -3.56 -9.94 -3.93
C GLY A 89 -4.84 -9.30 -3.41
N LEU A 90 -4.88 -8.89 -2.13
CA LEU A 90 -6.07 -8.28 -1.52
C LEU A 90 -6.13 -6.76 -1.65
N LEU A 91 -4.98 -6.10 -1.64
CA LEU A 91 -4.88 -4.65 -1.74
C LEU A 91 -4.12 -4.26 -3.02
N PRO A 92 -4.42 -3.07 -3.58
CA PRO A 92 -3.53 -2.49 -4.55
C PRO A 92 -2.17 -2.28 -3.86
N PRO A 93 -1.09 -2.30 -4.65
CA PRO A 93 0.22 -2.04 -4.09
C PRO A 93 0.29 -0.70 -3.36
N PRO A 94 0.97 -0.65 -2.22
CA PRO A 94 1.18 0.58 -1.49
C PRO A 94 2.03 1.54 -2.34
N PRO A 95 1.87 2.87 -2.17
CA PRO A 95 2.72 3.85 -2.83
C PRO A 95 4.19 3.57 -2.44
N MET A 96 4.92 2.93 -3.35
CA MET A 96 6.33 2.66 -3.14
C MET A 96 7.08 3.97 -3.34
N LEU A 97 7.68 4.50 -2.28
CA LEU A 97 8.80 5.40 -2.47
C LEU A 97 9.92 4.59 -3.12
N ALA A 98 10.42 5.05 -4.27
CA ALA A 98 11.66 4.54 -4.83
C ALA A 98 12.72 4.61 -3.73
N MET A 99 13.26 3.47 -3.32
CA MET A 99 14.37 3.50 -2.35
C MET A 99 15.56 4.16 -3.04
N ALA A 100 15.96 5.31 -2.51
CA ALA A 100 17.22 5.94 -2.86
C ALA A 100 18.38 4.97 -2.56
N HIS A 101 19.36 4.93 -3.47
CA HIS A 101 20.63 4.27 -3.22
C HIS A 101 21.21 4.77 -1.89
N LYS A 102 21.79 3.85 -1.08
CA LYS A 102 22.40 4.19 0.21
C LYS A 102 23.51 5.25 -0.02
N GLY A 103 23.24 6.50 0.35
CA GLY A 103 24.16 7.64 0.18
C GLY A 103 23.81 8.61 -0.97
N GLY A 104 22.74 8.38 -1.74
CA GLY A 104 22.27 9.29 -2.80
C GLY A 104 21.15 10.24 -2.35
N PRO A 105 20.83 11.29 -3.14
CA PRO A 105 19.64 12.10 -2.93
C PRO A 105 18.39 11.23 -2.91
N ARG A 106 17.43 11.55 -2.03
CA ARG A 106 16.15 10.83 -1.98
C ARG A 106 15.39 11.09 -3.28
N ASP A 107 15.31 10.09 -4.15
CA ASP A 107 14.41 10.15 -5.30
C ASP A 107 12.98 9.96 -4.80
N THR A 108 12.21 11.05 -4.73
CA THR A 108 10.81 11.07 -4.24
C THR A 108 9.80 10.85 -5.35
N ARG A 109 10.24 10.52 -6.57
CA ARG A 109 9.34 10.27 -7.69
C ARG A 109 8.42 9.09 -7.40
N ALA A 110 7.13 9.26 -7.67
CA ALA A 110 6.15 8.19 -7.55
C ALA A 110 6.50 7.07 -8.54
N VAL A 111 6.56 5.84 -8.07
CA VAL A 111 6.78 4.66 -8.90
C VAL A 111 5.44 3.96 -9.07
N ASP A 112 5.09 3.62 -10.31
CA ASP A 112 3.96 2.76 -10.59
C ASP A 112 4.27 1.39 -9.99
N PRO A 113 3.48 0.95 -9.02
CA PRO A 113 3.81 -0.23 -8.26
C PRO A 113 3.62 -1.56 -8.99
N LEU A 114 2.93 -1.61 -10.13
CA LEU A 114 2.82 -2.84 -10.93
C LEU A 114 4.02 -3.00 -11.88
N SER A 115 4.49 -1.87 -12.45
CA SER A 115 5.54 -1.85 -13.47
C SER A 115 6.93 -1.51 -12.93
N GLY A 116 7.02 -0.97 -11.71
CA GLY A 116 8.27 -0.49 -11.12
C GLY A 116 8.87 0.71 -11.88
N ARG A 117 8.13 1.31 -12.81
CA ARG A 117 8.55 2.47 -13.60
C ARG A 117 8.15 3.75 -12.88
N PHE A 118 8.95 4.81 -13.05
CA PHE A 118 8.57 6.13 -12.58
C PHE A 118 7.31 6.61 -13.28
N VAL A 119 6.34 7.12 -12.52
CA VAL A 119 5.18 7.82 -13.06
C VAL A 119 5.69 9.18 -13.55
N ALA A 120 5.88 9.31 -14.86
CA ALA A 120 6.02 10.63 -15.47
C ALA A 120 4.72 11.39 -15.21
N LEU A 121 4.79 12.56 -14.56
CA LEU A 121 3.66 13.47 -14.51
C LEU A 121 3.29 13.77 -15.96
N LYS A 122 2.20 13.18 -16.45
CA LYS A 122 1.60 13.64 -17.69
C LYS A 122 1.10 15.03 -17.36
N GLU A 123 1.83 16.05 -17.82
CA GLU A 123 1.38 17.43 -17.73
C GLU A 123 -0.06 17.46 -18.27
N PRO A 124 -1.00 18.09 -17.54
CA PRO A 124 -2.35 18.22 -18.05
C PRO A 124 -2.23 18.97 -19.37
N THR A 125 -2.55 18.30 -20.47
CA THR A 125 -2.70 18.94 -21.78
C THR A 125 -3.80 19.97 -21.61
N VAL A 126 -3.40 21.23 -21.49
CA VAL A 126 -4.28 22.40 -21.56
C VAL A 126 -4.85 22.38 -22.97
N SER A 127 -6.08 21.88 -23.11
CA SER A 127 -6.85 21.94 -24.34
C SER A 127 -8.23 22.53 -24.08
N ASP A 128 -8.27 23.63 -23.34
CA ASP A 128 -9.42 24.54 -23.31
C ASP A 128 -8.90 25.93 -23.68
N GLN A 129 -8.90 26.25 -24.97
CA GLN A 129 -8.87 27.65 -25.42
C GLN A 129 -10.32 28.12 -25.59
N PRO A 130 -10.76 29.19 -24.90
CA PRO A 130 -11.85 30.01 -25.38
C PRO A 130 -11.25 31.06 -26.33
N GLU A 131 -11.51 30.93 -27.63
CA GLU A 131 -11.23 32.00 -28.59
C GLU A 131 -12.18 33.16 -28.30
N GLY A 132 -11.60 34.30 -27.88
CA GLY A 132 -12.30 35.56 -27.70
C GLY A 132 -12.54 36.25 -29.05
N GLU A 133 -13.70 36.87 -29.15
CA GLU A 133 -14.09 37.80 -30.20
C GLU A 133 -13.10 38.98 -30.26
N GLU A 134 -12.46 39.19 -31.41
CA GLU A 134 -11.80 40.45 -31.77
C GLU A 134 -12.70 41.18 -32.76
N ASP A 135 -13.47 42.14 -32.24
CA ASP A 135 -14.05 43.25 -33.00
C ASP A 135 -12.96 44.33 -33.19
N GLU A 136 -12.48 44.53 -34.42
CA GLU A 136 -11.80 45.77 -34.83
C GLU A 136 -12.30 46.22 -36.22
N GLU A 137 -13.34 47.05 -36.19
CA GLU A 137 -13.35 48.43 -36.69
C GLU A 137 -12.63 48.70 -38.03
N LYS A 138 -13.40 48.68 -39.13
CA LYS A 138 -13.07 49.41 -40.37
C LYS A 138 -14.02 50.60 -40.52
N THR A 139 -13.58 51.76 -40.05
CA THR A 139 -14.20 53.05 -40.34
C THR A 139 -13.44 53.73 -41.49
N GLU A 140 -14.10 53.76 -42.65
CA GLU A 140 -14.17 54.79 -43.69
C GLU A 140 -13.05 55.86 -43.83
N THR A 141 -12.57 56.11 -45.06
CA THR A 141 -12.79 57.37 -45.84
C THR A 141 -11.69 57.66 -46.90
N SER A 142 -12.13 57.77 -48.15
CA SER A 142 -11.70 58.62 -49.29
C SER A 142 -10.22 58.79 -49.72
N SER A 143 -9.95 58.41 -50.97
CA SER A 143 -9.60 59.32 -52.10
C SER A 143 -9.61 58.57 -53.44
#